data_AF-A0A7W8QGP0-F1
#
_entry.id   AF-A0A7W8QGP0-F1
#
_cell.length_a   1.000
_cell.length_b   1.000
_cell.length_c   1.000
_cell.angle_alpha   90.00
_cell.angle_beta   90.00
_cell.angle_gamma   90.00
#
_symmetry.space_group_name_H-M   'P 1'
#
loop_
_entity.id
_entity.type
_entity.pdbx_description
1 polymer ?
#
loop_
_entity_poly.entity_id
_entity_poly.type
_entity_poly.pdbx_seq_one_letter_code
_entity_poly.pdbx_strand_id
1 'polypeptide(L)'
;MSEYVIGDCVEIPHRLVIEPAGTATEGIIARECWAYRLYAGEDLIFSGNDLGTPPAVSEDRAATHALVFLTLRPGDTDPEWFSGYTPEQVAWCDTHAESLGECLWDASGDEIEDLSVYRVA
;
A
#
# COMPACT_ATOMS: atom_id res chain seq x y z
N MET A 1 -3.47 14.72 1.40
CA MET A 1 -2.22 14.01 1.67
C MET A 1 -2.30 13.55 3.10
N SER A 2 -2.18 12.25 3.30
CA SER A 2 -2.29 11.58 4.58
C SER A 2 -1.12 10.62 4.75
N GLU A 3 -0.68 10.49 5.99
CA GLU A 3 0.47 9.69 6.40
C GLU A 3 0.03 8.63 7.40
N TYR A 4 0.57 7.43 7.24
CA TYR A 4 0.28 6.25 8.05
C TYR A 4 1.61 5.67 8.53
N VAL A 5 1.72 5.39 9.82
CA VAL A 5 2.90 4.72 10.41
C VAL A 5 2.48 3.37 10.94
N ILE A 6 2.97 2.32 10.31
CA ILE A 6 2.60 0.93 10.56
C ILE A 6 3.81 0.26 11.22
N GLY A 7 3.67 -0.15 12.48
CA GLY A 7 4.79 -0.64 13.28
C GLY A 7 4.49 -1.84 14.17
N ASP A 8 3.23 -2.20 14.38
CA ASP A 8 2.87 -3.16 15.42
C ASP A 8 3.21 -4.62 15.05
N CYS A 9 3.30 -4.92 13.76
CA CYS A 9 3.54 -6.26 13.21
C CYS A 9 4.92 -6.41 12.53
N VAL A 10 5.78 -5.39 12.57
CA VAL A 10 7.03 -5.34 11.78
C VAL A 10 8.24 -4.95 12.63
N GLU A 11 9.44 -5.43 12.24
CA GLU A 11 10.69 -5.10 12.94
C GLU A 11 11.08 -3.63 12.77
N ILE A 12 10.88 -3.08 11.56
CA ILE A 12 11.08 -1.67 11.24
C ILE A 12 9.73 -1.03 10.92
N PRO A 13 9.41 0.15 11.47
CA PRO A 13 8.19 0.84 11.11
C PRO A 13 8.18 1.24 9.63
N HIS A 14 7.06 1.01 8.96
CA HIS A 14 6.83 1.48 7.60
C HIS A 14 5.97 2.73 7.63
N ARG A 15 6.33 3.69 6.78
CA ARG A 15 5.54 4.90 6.57
C ARG A 15 4.92 4.84 5.18
N LEU A 16 3.60 4.90 5.11
CA LEU A 16 2.86 5.03 3.87
C LEU A 16 2.30 6.45 3.76
N VAL A 17 2.53 7.10 2.63
CA VAL A 17 1.92 8.41 2.31
C VAL A 17 0.99 8.23 1.13
N ILE A 18 -0.25 8.72 1.27
CA ILE A 18 -1.28 8.72 0.23
C ILE A 18 -1.70 10.15 -0.07
N GLU A 19 -1.84 10.48 -1.35
CA GLU A 19 -2.34 11.79 -1.78
C GLU A 19 -3.18 11.68 -3.06
N PRO A 20 -4.20 12.54 -3.24
CA PRO A 20 -4.96 12.59 -4.49
C PRO A 20 -4.05 12.89 -5.68
N ALA A 21 -4.13 12.09 -6.75
CA ALA A 21 -3.37 12.23 -7.98
C ALA A 21 -4.24 12.50 -9.22
N GLY A 22 -5.53 12.78 -9.02
CA GLY A 22 -6.46 13.16 -10.07
C GLY A 22 -7.50 12.07 -10.35
N THR A 23 -7.96 12.00 -11.60
CA THR A 23 -8.95 11.00 -12.02
C THR A 23 -8.55 10.44 -13.38
N ALA A 24 -8.78 9.14 -13.57
CA ALA A 24 -8.62 8.45 -14.84
C ALA A 24 -9.99 7.99 -15.35
N THR A 25 -10.21 8.05 -16.66
CA THR A 25 -11.42 7.56 -17.30
C THR A 25 -11.06 6.49 -18.32
N GLU A 26 -11.57 5.28 -18.14
CA GLU A 26 -11.45 4.18 -19.09
C GLU A 26 -12.85 3.80 -19.60
N GLY A 27 -13.18 4.27 -20.81
CA GLY A 27 -14.52 4.11 -21.36
C GLY A 27 -15.57 4.89 -20.57
N ILE A 28 -16.50 4.18 -19.94
CA ILE A 28 -17.58 4.78 -19.12
C ILE A 28 -17.28 4.73 -17.61
N ILE A 29 -16.13 4.18 -17.21
CA ILE A 29 -15.75 4.02 -15.80
C ILE A 29 -14.76 5.13 -15.44
N ALA A 30 -15.14 5.95 -14.46
CA ALA A 30 -14.25 6.92 -13.83
C ALA A 30 -13.63 6.33 -12.56
N ARG A 31 -12.33 6.57 -12.38
CA ARG A 31 -11.58 6.19 -11.18
C ARG A 31 -10.91 7.42 -10.58
N GLU A 32 -10.86 7.47 -9.26
CA GLU A 32 -9.94 8.37 -8.56
C GLU A 32 -8.56 7.75 -8.59
N CYS A 33 -7.55 8.56 -8.87
CA CYS A 33 -6.15 8.14 -8.86
C CYS A 33 -5.49 8.69 -7.60
N TRP A 34 -4.66 7.87 -6.98
CA TRP A 34 -3.90 8.22 -5.79
C TRP A 34 -2.42 8.02 -6.05
N ALA A 35 -1.62 8.93 -5.52
CA ALA A 35 -0.19 8.74 -5.40
C ALA A 35 0.13 8.12 -4.05
N TYR A 36 1.08 7.20 -4.06
CA TYR A 36 1.54 6.46 -2.90
C TYR A 36 3.07 6.54 -2.81
N ARG A 37 3.56 6.59 -1.58
CA ARG A 37 4.98 6.43 -1.25
C ARG A 37 5.10 5.54 -0.03
N LEU A 38 5.76 4.39 -0.16
CA LEU A 38 6.03 3.47 0.94
C LEU A 38 7.51 3.55 1.32
N TYR A 39 7.74 3.84 2.60
CA TYR A 39 9.06 3.87 3.21
C TYR A 39 9.21 2.73 4.21
N ALA A 40 10.41 2.17 4.32
CA ALA A 40 10.81 1.27 5.38
C ALA A 40 11.91 1.98 6.18
N GLY A 41 11.58 2.47 7.39
CA GLY A 41 12.43 3.47 8.04
C GLY A 41 12.57 4.74 7.20
N GLU A 42 13.80 5.09 6.82
CA GLU A 42 14.09 6.27 5.97
C GLU A 42 14.14 5.95 4.47
N ASP A 43 14.21 4.68 4.09
CA ASP A 43 14.39 4.25 2.71
C ASP A 43 13.06 4.24 1.95
N LEU A 44 13.00 4.94 0.82
CA LEU A 44 11.85 4.90 -0.10
C LEU A 44 11.90 3.61 -0.92
N ILE A 45 10.92 2.74 -0.75
CA ILE A 45 10.87 1.43 -1.41
C ILE A 45 9.99 1.50 -2.66
N PHE A 46 8.77 2.02 -2.52
CA PHE A 46 7.83 2.15 -3.63
C PHE A 46 7.30 3.56 -3.74
N SER A 47 7.13 4.03 -4.97
CA SER A 47 6.34 5.22 -5.25
C SER A 47 5.64 5.10 -6.60
N GLY A 48 4.45 5.68 -6.69
CA GLY A 48 3.63 5.68 -7.90
C GLY A 48 2.46 6.64 -7.77
N ASN A 49 1.72 6.82 -8.87
CA ASN A 49 0.55 7.69 -8.97
C ASN A 49 -0.62 7.07 -9.75
N ASP A 50 -0.56 5.74 -9.89
CA ASP A 50 -1.42 4.90 -10.71
C ASP A 50 -2.41 4.07 -9.88
N LEU A 51 -2.48 4.29 -8.56
CA LEU A 51 -3.44 3.60 -7.71
C LEU A 51 -4.86 4.09 -7.99
N GLY A 52 -5.61 3.29 -8.75
CA GLY A 52 -6.99 3.57 -9.09
C GLY A 52 -7.99 3.01 -8.06
N THR A 53 -8.92 3.84 -7.63
CA THR A 53 -10.05 3.43 -6.77
C THR A 53 -11.40 3.81 -7.40
N PRO A 54 -12.51 3.22 -6.94
CA PRO A 54 -13.83 3.80 -7.17
C PRO A 54 -13.88 5.27 -6.72
N PRO A 55 -14.81 6.09 -7.26
CA PRO A 55 -15.00 7.46 -6.81
C PRO A 55 -15.40 7.56 -5.33
N ALA A 56 -15.06 8.68 -4.69
CA ALA A 56 -15.39 9.01 -3.31
C ALA A 56 -14.84 8.03 -2.25
N VAL A 57 -13.67 7.44 -2.52
CA VAL A 57 -12.97 6.60 -1.55
C VAL A 57 -12.17 7.48 -0.58
N SER A 58 -12.16 7.14 0.70
CA SER A 58 -11.37 7.87 1.71
C SER A 58 -9.86 7.61 1.52
N GLU A 59 -9.02 8.55 1.99
CA GLU A 59 -7.57 8.33 2.02
C GLU A 59 -7.20 7.07 2.81
N ASP A 60 -7.90 6.77 3.91
CA ASP A 60 -7.63 5.62 4.78
C ASP A 60 -7.89 4.29 4.05
N ARG A 61 -8.95 4.25 3.24
CA ARG A 61 -9.29 3.08 2.44
C ARG A 61 -8.41 2.97 1.19
N ALA A 62 -8.05 4.09 0.57
CA ALA A 62 -7.04 4.11 -0.49
C ALA A 62 -5.69 3.59 0.01
N ALA A 63 -5.29 3.95 1.24
CA ALA A 63 -4.07 3.46 1.88
C ALA A 63 -4.11 1.95 2.13
N THR A 64 -5.26 1.41 2.53
CA THR A 64 -5.49 -0.03 2.68
C THR A 64 -5.30 -0.76 1.36
N HIS A 65 -5.95 -0.28 0.29
CA HIS A 65 -5.77 -0.81 -1.05
C HIS A 65 -4.31 -0.72 -1.50
N ALA A 66 -3.60 0.34 -1.12
CA ALA A 66 -2.18 0.47 -1.42
C ALA A 66 -1.35 -0.63 -0.76
N LEU A 67 -1.54 -0.87 0.54
CA LEU A 67 -0.81 -1.93 1.22
C LEU A 67 -1.09 -3.29 0.60
N VAL A 68 -2.35 -3.64 0.28
CA VAL A 68 -2.72 -4.94 -0.30
C VAL A 68 -1.85 -5.29 -1.52
N PHE A 69 -1.61 -4.34 -2.44
CA PHE A 69 -0.80 -4.63 -3.63
C PHE A 69 0.71 -4.49 -3.37
N LEU A 70 1.13 -3.57 -2.49
CA LEU A 70 2.53 -3.34 -2.16
C LEU A 70 3.14 -4.49 -1.35
N THR A 71 2.32 -5.25 -0.64
CA THR A 71 2.74 -6.41 0.17
C THR A 71 2.63 -7.75 -0.58
N LEU A 72 2.35 -7.72 -1.90
CA LEU A 72 2.40 -8.93 -2.71
C LEU A 72 3.83 -9.47 -2.81
N ARG A 73 3.95 -10.80 -2.79
CA ARG A 73 5.20 -11.54 -2.92
C ARG A 73 5.20 -12.45 -4.14
N PRO A 74 6.39 -12.87 -4.63
CA PRO A 74 6.48 -13.93 -5.63
C PRO A 74 5.70 -15.17 -5.19
N GLY A 75 4.66 -15.53 -5.96
CA GLY A 75 3.74 -16.62 -5.63
C GLY A 75 2.32 -16.17 -5.27
N ASP A 76 2.13 -14.92 -4.86
CA ASP A 76 0.80 -14.37 -4.55
C ASP A 76 0.03 -13.97 -5.82
N THR A 77 0.77 -13.64 -6.89
CA THR A 77 0.22 -13.24 -8.20
C THR A 77 1.16 -13.69 -9.34
N ASP A 78 0.80 -13.35 -10.57
CA ASP A 78 1.59 -13.65 -11.76
C ASP A 78 3.02 -13.10 -11.67
N PRO A 79 4.06 -13.89 -12.02
CA PRO A 79 5.46 -13.44 -11.92
C PRO A 79 5.78 -12.18 -12.73
N GLU A 80 5.02 -11.91 -13.80
CA GLU A 80 5.17 -10.71 -14.63
C GLU A 80 4.93 -9.42 -13.84
N TRP A 81 4.14 -9.49 -12.75
CA TRP A 81 3.92 -8.37 -11.84
C TRP A 81 5.22 -7.81 -11.26
N PHE A 82 6.16 -8.68 -10.93
CA PHE A 82 7.44 -8.34 -10.30
C PHE A 82 8.54 -8.00 -11.29
N SER A 83 8.29 -8.11 -12.60
CA SER A 83 9.30 -7.93 -13.65
C SER A 83 9.90 -6.51 -13.69
N GLY A 84 9.15 -5.52 -13.21
CA GLY A 84 9.60 -4.13 -13.09
C GLY A 84 10.28 -3.77 -11.78
N TYR A 85 10.39 -4.71 -10.83
CA TYR A 85 10.91 -4.40 -9.49
C TYR A 85 12.42 -4.22 -9.51
N THR A 86 12.92 -3.26 -8.73
CA THR A 86 14.37 -3.13 -8.48
C THR A 86 14.85 -4.23 -7.53
N PRO A 87 16.16 -4.53 -7.50
CA PRO A 87 16.71 -5.48 -6.55
C PRO A 87 16.36 -5.16 -5.08
N GLU A 88 16.31 -3.88 -4.73
CA GLU A 88 15.94 -3.41 -3.39
C GLU A 88 14.46 -3.69 -3.08
N GLN A 89 13.57 -3.49 -4.05
CA GLN A 89 12.14 -3.82 -3.91
C GLN A 89 11.92 -5.32 -3.75
N VAL A 90 12.64 -6.15 -4.54
CA VAL A 90 12.58 -7.61 -4.40
C VAL A 90 13.08 -8.07 -3.03
N ALA A 91 14.22 -7.53 -2.56
CA ALA A 91 14.76 -7.86 -1.25
C ALA A 91 13.81 -7.42 -0.12
N TRP A 92 13.17 -6.26 -0.27
CA TRP A 92 12.15 -5.79 0.66
C TRP A 92 10.93 -6.71 0.69
N CYS A 93 10.45 -7.18 -0.48
CA CYS A 93 9.31 -8.10 -0.53
C CYS A 93 9.60 -9.41 0.20
N ASP A 94 10.80 -9.97 0.02
CA ASP A 94 11.22 -11.21 0.68
C ASP A 94 11.31 -11.07 2.21
N THR A 95 11.67 -9.87 2.69
CA THR A 95 11.96 -9.64 4.11
C THR A 95 10.78 -9.07 4.89
N HIS A 96 9.96 -8.20 4.29
CA HIS A 96 9.02 -7.35 5.02
C HIS A 96 7.57 -7.43 4.54
N ALA A 97 7.32 -7.83 3.29
CA ALA A 97 5.97 -7.72 2.72
C ALA A 97 4.94 -8.57 3.47
N GLU A 98 5.30 -9.80 3.88
CA GLU A 98 4.39 -10.67 4.64
C GLU A 98 3.99 -10.05 5.96
N SER A 99 4.97 -9.70 6.80
CA SER A 99 4.73 -9.11 8.11
C SER A 99 3.94 -7.81 8.00
N LEU A 100 4.25 -6.95 7.02
CA LEU A 100 3.47 -5.72 6.82
C LEU A 100 2.03 -6.01 6.35
N GLY A 101 1.83 -7.05 5.54
CA GLY A 101 0.51 -7.52 5.11
C GLY A 101 -0.34 -8.06 6.27
N GLU A 102 0.29 -8.65 7.30
CA GLU A 102 -0.41 -9.09 8.51
C GLU A 102 -1.07 -7.93 9.27
N CYS A 103 -0.55 -6.70 9.18
CA CYS A 103 -1.18 -5.52 9.77
C CYS A 103 -2.53 -5.14 9.12
N LEU A 104 -2.94 -5.79 8.03
CA LEU A 104 -4.28 -5.65 7.46
C LEU A 104 -5.33 -6.50 8.19
N TRP A 105 -4.92 -7.26 9.20
CA TRP A 105 -5.79 -8.14 9.97
C TRP A 105 -5.77 -7.75 11.44
N ASP A 106 -6.92 -7.77 12.09
CA ASP A 106 -7.03 -7.49 13.52
C ASP A 106 -6.69 -8.73 14.37
N ALA A 107 -6.68 -8.57 15.69
CA ALA A 107 -6.38 -9.65 16.63
C ALA A 107 -7.41 -10.81 16.61
N SER A 108 -8.59 -10.59 16.03
CA SER A 108 -9.63 -11.61 15.84
C SER A 108 -9.42 -12.41 14.55
N GLY A 109 -8.54 -11.94 13.66
CA GLY A 109 -8.30 -12.50 12.33
C GLY A 109 -9.25 -11.94 11.25
N ASP A 110 -9.95 -10.84 11.55
CA ASP A 110 -10.79 -10.14 10.58
C ASP A 110 -9.97 -9.06 9.85
N GLU A 111 -10.24 -8.84 8.57
CA GLU A 111 -9.60 -7.76 7.80
C GLU A 111 -10.05 -6.40 8.35
N ILE A 112 -9.11 -5.48 8.55
CA ILE A 112 -9.44 -4.12 8.97
C ILE A 112 -10.19 -3.38 7.87
N GLU A 113 -11.15 -2.52 8.24
CA GLU A 113 -11.93 -1.78 7.24
C GLU A 113 -11.09 -0.73 6.49
N ASP A 114 -10.19 -0.06 7.21
CA ASP A 114 -9.24 0.90 6.67
C ASP A 114 -8.00 1.09 7.58
N LEU A 115 -7.02 1.90 7.12
CA LEU A 115 -5.80 2.20 7.87
C LEU A 115 -5.92 3.39 8.84
N SER A 116 -7.13 3.84 9.18
CA SER A 116 -7.31 4.99 10.08
C SER A 116 -6.61 4.82 11.44
N VAL A 117 -6.49 3.58 11.94
CA VAL A 117 -5.79 3.25 13.19
C VAL A 117 -4.29 3.58 13.17
N TYR A 118 -3.68 3.62 11.98
CA TYR A 118 -2.26 3.94 11.76
C TYR A 118 -2.03 5.38 11.31
N ARG A 119 -3.09 6.17 11.14
CA ARG A 119 -3.01 7.52 10.59
C ARG A 119 -2.34 8.48 11.57
N VAL A 120 -1.39 9.28 11.06
CA VAL A 120 -0.76 10.36 11.81
C VAL A 120 -1.66 11.61 11.76
N ALA A 121 -1.86 12.24 12.92
CA ALA A 121 -2.73 13.42 13.10
C ALA A 121 -2.18 14.70 12.45
#